data_AF-A0A259FUR1-F1
#
_entry.id   AF-A0A259FUR1-F1
#
_cell.length_a   1.000
_cell.length_b   1.000
_cell.length_c   1.000
_cell.angle_alpha   90.00
_cell.angle_beta   90.00
_cell.angle_gamma   90.00
#
_symmetry.space_group_name_H-M   'P 1'
#
loop_
_entity.id
_entity.type
_entity.pdbx_description
1 polymer ?
#
loop_
_entity_poly.entity_id
_entity_poly.type
_entity_poly.pdbx_seq_one_letter_code
_entity_poly.pdbx_strand_id
1 'polypeptide(L)'
;MGVISPAGLRQLPPETLEQIQVFAELPQVPALIWIVHPRMKQEADRLQAALLQFAKTPEGVQFYAGNAYKGMRLVTPEELRSLDRSAREVKRLIQRSP
;
A
#
# COMPACT_ATOMS: atom_id res chain seq x y z
N MET A 1 -20.99 2.74 -9.05
CA MET A 1 -19.93 3.61 -8.51
C MET A 1 -18.92 2.72 -7.81
N GLY A 2 -17.63 2.83 -8.15
CA GLY A 2 -16.56 2.02 -7.57
C GLY A 2 -15.44 2.91 -7.02
N VAL A 3 -14.61 2.34 -6.14
CA VAL A 3 -13.39 3.00 -5.65
C VAL A 3 -12.20 2.28 -6.27
N ILE A 4 -11.30 3.04 -6.90
CA ILE A 4 -10.08 2.53 -7.51
C ILE A 4 -8.87 3.34 -7.03
N SER A 5 -7.74 2.67 -6.83
CA SER A 5 -6.50 3.37 -6.50
C SER A 5 -5.93 4.06 -7.74
N PRO A 6 -5.18 5.17 -7.60
CA PRO A 6 -4.49 5.81 -8.73
C PRO A 6 -3.50 4.87 -9.44
N ALA A 7 -2.98 3.86 -8.75
CA ALA A 7 -2.13 2.83 -9.34
C ALA A 7 -2.94 1.89 -10.23
N GLY A 8 -4.08 1.39 -9.75
CA GLY A 8 -4.97 0.53 -10.53
C GLY A 8 -5.57 1.26 -11.74
N LEU A 9 -5.92 2.54 -11.58
CA LEU A 9 -6.43 3.36 -12.69
C LEU A 9 -5.41 3.46 -13.84
N ARG A 10 -4.12 3.66 -13.52
CA ARG A 10 -3.04 3.74 -14.53
C ARG A 10 -2.76 2.43 -15.27
N GLN A 11 -3.25 1.31 -14.78
CA GLN A 11 -3.07 0.00 -15.41
C GLN A 11 -4.23 -0.36 -16.36
N LEU A 12 -5.29 0.45 -16.42
CA LEU A 12 -6.41 0.17 -17.30
C LEU A 12 -6.07 0.47 -18.77
N PRO A 13 -6.63 -0.28 -19.72
CA PRO A 13 -6.52 0.03 -21.13
C PRO A 13 -7.06 1.44 -21.45
N PRO A 14 -6.47 2.18 -22.41
CA PRO A 14 -6.89 3.54 -22.76
C PRO A 14 -8.39 3.67 -23.06
N GLU A 15 -8.96 2.71 -23.79
CA GLU A 15 -10.37 2.67 -24.15
C GLU A 15 -11.30 2.53 -22.93
N THR A 16 -10.80 1.96 -21.83
CA THR A 16 -11.54 1.88 -20.56
C THR A 16 -11.42 3.18 -19.78
N LEU A 17 -10.26 3.83 -19.81
CA LEU A 17 -10.03 5.11 -19.14
C LEU A 17 -10.92 6.22 -19.68
N GLU A 18 -11.17 6.26 -20.99
CA GLU A 18 -12.06 7.23 -21.64
C GLU A 18 -13.52 7.12 -21.17
N GLN A 19 -13.91 5.97 -20.62
CA GLN A 19 -15.26 5.71 -20.11
C GLN A 19 -15.38 5.98 -18.61
N ILE A 20 -14.30 6.40 -17.94
CA ILE A 20 -14.27 6.64 -16.50
C ILE A 20 -14.30 8.13 -16.20
N GLN A 21 -15.23 8.54 -15.34
CA GLN A 21 -15.26 9.88 -14.77
C GLN A 21 -14.93 9.84 -13.28
N VAL A 22 -13.98 10.65 -12.84
CA VAL A 22 -13.65 10.81 -11.41
C VAL A 22 -14.73 11.68 -10.76
N PHE A 23 -15.51 11.08 -9.87
CA PHE A 23 -16.56 11.78 -9.13
C PHE A 23 -16.02 12.51 -7.88
N ALA A 24 -15.08 11.88 -7.16
CA ALA A 24 -14.46 12.45 -5.97
C ALA A 24 -13.09 11.81 -5.71
N GLU A 25 -12.18 12.57 -5.11
CA GLU A 25 -10.94 12.06 -4.52
C GLU A 25 -11.16 11.79 -3.03
N LEU A 26 -10.79 10.60 -2.58
CA LEU A 26 -10.89 10.21 -1.17
C LEU A 26 -9.63 10.63 -0.40
N PRO A 27 -9.71 10.83 0.93
CA PRO A 27 -8.53 11.04 1.76
C PRO A 27 -7.46 9.98 1.51
N GLN A 28 -6.20 10.41 1.49
CA GLN A 28 -5.10 9.48 1.27
C GLN A 28 -5.00 8.48 2.42
N VAL A 29 -4.91 7.21 2.05
CA VAL A 29 -4.60 6.11 2.96
C VAL A 29 -3.27 5.48 2.54
N PRO A 30 -2.48 4.92 3.48
CA PRO A 30 -1.29 4.17 3.14
C PRO A 30 -1.62 3.06 2.12
N ALA A 31 -0.95 3.08 0.96
CA ALA A 31 -1.27 2.18 -0.14
C ALA A 31 -0.84 0.73 0.11
N LEU A 32 0.32 0.54 0.75
CA LEU A 32 0.88 -0.76 1.09
C LEU A 32 1.76 -0.63 2.33
N ILE A 33 1.59 -1.52 3.30
CA ILE A 33 2.43 -1.61 4.48
C ILE A 33 2.96 -3.05 4.57
N TRP A 34 4.26 -3.17 4.77
CA TRP A 34 4.91 -4.46 5.02
C TRP A 34 4.95 -4.70 6.52
N ILE A 35 4.42 -5.84 6.95
CA ILE A 35 4.37 -6.23 8.36
C ILE A 35 5.19 -7.51 8.52
N VAL A 36 6.13 -7.50 9.45
CA VAL A 36 6.93 -8.69 9.77
C VAL A 36 6.27 -9.46 10.90
N HIS A 37 6.27 -10.79 10.81
CA HIS A 37 5.73 -11.62 11.87
C HIS A 37 6.64 -11.56 13.12
N PRO A 38 6.10 -11.51 14.36
CA PRO A 38 6.91 -11.39 15.58
C PRO A 38 7.98 -12.47 15.77
N ARG A 39 7.79 -13.66 15.19
CA ARG A 39 8.79 -14.75 15.20
C ARG A 39 10.05 -14.43 14.39
N MET A 40 9.99 -13.49 13.46
CA MET A 40 11.12 -13.06 12.62
C MET A 40 11.75 -11.77 13.15
N LYS A 41 11.63 -11.51 14.46
CA LYS A 41 12.12 -10.26 15.06
C LYS A 41 13.64 -10.10 14.88
N GLN A 42 14.39 -11.20 14.85
CA GLN A 42 15.84 -11.17 14.67
C GLN A 42 16.24 -10.71 13.26
N GLU A 43 15.42 -11.00 12.25
CA GLU A 43 15.66 -10.65 10.86
C GLU A 43 14.99 -9.34 10.44
N ALA A 44 14.05 -8.83 11.25
CA ALA A 44 13.23 -7.67 10.92
C ALA A 44 14.05 -6.45 10.51
N ASP A 45 15.06 -6.09 11.30
CA ASP A 45 15.90 -4.92 11.05
C ASP A 45 16.72 -5.08 9.76
N ARG A 46 17.24 -6.29 9.52
CA ARG A 46 17.99 -6.62 8.30
C ARG A 46 17.10 -6.52 7.06
N LEU A 47 15.90 -7.08 7.12
CA LEU A 47 14.93 -7.04 6.03
C LEU A 47 14.47 -5.61 5.74
N GLN A 48 14.16 -4.84 6.79
CA GLN A 48 13.79 -3.43 6.64
C GLN A 48 14.90 -2.62 5.98
N ALA A 49 16.15 -2.75 6.44
CA ALA A 49 17.29 -2.07 5.85
C ALA A 49 17.49 -2.45 4.38
N ALA A 50 17.43 -3.75 4.05
CA ALA A 50 17.60 -4.24 2.69
C ALA A 50 16.52 -3.70 1.75
N LEU A 51 15.25 -3.69 2.17
CA LEU A 51 14.14 -3.19 1.35
C LEU A 51 14.23 -1.66 1.13
N LEU A 52 14.63 -0.90 2.16
CA LEU A 52 14.86 0.54 2.05
C LEU A 52 16.05 0.88 1.16
N GLN A 53 17.11 0.08 1.18
CA GLN A 53 18.27 0.25 0.30
C GLN A 53 17.92 -0.12 -1.14
N PHE A 54 17.20 -1.24 -1.35
CA PHE A 54 16.75 -1.66 -2.68
C PHE A 54 15.97 -0.55 -3.38
N ALA A 55 15.07 0.15 -2.68
CA ALA A 55 14.30 1.26 -3.25
C ALA A 55 15.15 2.43 -3.78
N LYS A 56 16.43 2.50 -3.42
CA LYS A 56 17.38 3.52 -3.88
C LYS A 56 18.27 3.04 -5.04
N THR A 57 18.25 1.75 -5.37
CA THR A 57 18.98 1.19 -6.51
C THR A 57 18.29 1.53 -7.83
N PRO A 58 19.01 1.57 -8.97
CA PRO A 58 18.39 1.76 -10.29
C PRO A 58 17.28 0.73 -10.56
N GLU A 59 17.51 -0.53 -10.23
CA GLU A 59 16.55 -1.62 -10.39
C GLU A 59 15.31 -1.42 -9.52
N GLY A 60 15.50 -0.97 -8.27
CA GLY A 60 14.40 -0.64 -7.38
C GLY A 60 13.57 0.54 -7.87
N VAL A 61 14.21 1.60 -8.36
CA VAL A 61 13.51 2.75 -8.95
C VAL A 61 12.66 2.32 -10.14
N GLN A 62 13.22 1.50 -11.04
CA GLN A 62 12.49 0.92 -12.18
C GLN A 62 11.32 0.04 -11.70
N PHE A 63 11.54 -0.81 -10.70
CA PHE A 63 10.52 -1.67 -10.12
C PHE A 63 9.33 -0.87 -9.60
N TYR A 64 9.57 0.17 -8.80
CA TYR A 64 8.47 0.97 -8.23
C TYR A 64 7.75 1.80 -9.30
N ALA A 65 8.50 2.39 -10.25
CA ALA A 65 7.92 3.14 -11.36
C ALA A 65 6.97 2.28 -12.22
N GLY A 66 7.39 1.06 -12.57
CA GLY A 66 6.58 0.12 -13.36
C GLY A 66 5.32 -0.36 -12.65
N ASN A 67 5.31 -0.36 -11.32
CA ASN A 67 4.16 -0.78 -10.51
C ASN A 67 3.34 0.41 -9.95
N ALA A 68 3.54 1.62 -10.47
CA ALA A 68 2.86 2.85 -10.06
C ALA A 68 3.02 3.20 -8.56
N TYR A 69 4.09 2.72 -7.93
CA TYR A 69 4.48 3.05 -6.56
C TYR A 69 5.61 4.10 -6.56
N LYS A 70 5.74 4.84 -5.45
CA LYS A 70 6.72 5.94 -5.32
C LYS A 70 8.03 5.53 -4.64
N GLY A 71 8.21 4.24 -4.33
CA GLY A 71 9.35 3.74 -3.55
C GLY A 71 8.92 3.13 -2.22
N MET A 72 9.88 3.02 -1.31
CA MET A 72 9.67 2.54 0.05
C MET A 72 10.23 3.51 1.08
N ARG A 73 9.52 3.65 2.19
CA ARG A 73 9.96 4.42 3.36
C ARG A 73 9.45 3.78 4.65
N LEU A 74 9.97 4.26 5.77
CA LEU A 74 9.42 3.95 7.08
C LEU A 74 7.97 4.43 7.17
N VAL A 75 7.14 3.61 7.79
CA VAL A 75 5.77 3.95 8.16
C VAL A 75 5.79 4.89 9.36
N THR A 76 4.94 5.91 9.38
CA THR A 76 4.83 6.81 10.53
C THR A 76 3.80 6.29 11.54
N PRO A 77 3.92 6.67 12.83
CA PRO A 77 2.90 6.35 13.83
C PRO A 77 1.52 6.94 13.51
N GLU A 78 1.46 8.07 12.81
CA GLU A 78 0.19 8.68 12.37
C GLU A 78 -0.50 7.85 11.29
N GLU A 79 0.26 7.31 10.35
CA GLU A 79 -0.27 6.41 9.32
C GLU A 79 -0.80 5.11 9.90
N LEU A 80 -0.16 4.56 10.93
CA LEU A 80 -0.70 3.39 11.62
C LEU A 80 -2.00 3.72 12.37
N ARG A 81 -2.04 4.86 13.06
CA ARG A 81 -3.24 5.31 13.80
C ARG A 81 -4.44 5.57 12.88
N SER A 82 -4.21 6.08 11.66
CA SER A 82 -5.29 6.31 10.70
C SER A 82 -6.00 5.01 10.30
N LEU A 83 -5.33 3.86 10.45
CA LEU A 83 -5.87 2.53 10.15
C LEU A 83 -6.61 1.89 11.34
N ASP A 84 -6.54 2.44 12.56
CA ASP A 84 -7.12 1.83 13.77
C ASP A 84 -8.63 1.59 13.66
N ARG A 85 -9.36 2.48 12.98
CA ARG A 85 -10.80 2.31 12.73
C ARG A 85 -11.05 1.11 11.83
N SER A 86 -10.35 1.04 10.69
CA SER A 86 -10.48 -0.06 9.73
C SER A 86 -10.03 -1.39 10.34
N ALA A 87 -8.95 -1.41 11.10
CA ALA A 87 -8.45 -2.61 11.77
C ALA A 87 -9.46 -3.18 12.78
N ARG A 88 -10.11 -2.30 13.58
CA ARG A 88 -11.19 -2.72 14.50
C ARG A 88 -12.39 -3.29 13.76
N GLU A 89 -12.76 -2.68 12.64
CA GLU A 89 -13.90 -3.14 11.83
C GLU A 89 -13.60 -4.50 11.18
N VAL A 90 -12.43 -4.66 10.56
CA VAL A 90 -11.99 -5.93 9.98
C VAL A 90 -11.94 -7.03 11.06
N LYS A 91 -11.41 -6.74 12.25
CA LYS A 91 -11.43 -7.69 13.38
C LYS A 91 -12.84 -8.13 13.73
N ARG A 92 -13.79 -7.18 13.83
CA ARG A 92 -15.20 -7.47 14.12
C ARG A 92 -15.82 -8.37 13.06
N LEU A 93 -15.51 -8.15 11.78
CA LEU A 93 -16.01 -8.95 10.66
C LEU A 93 -15.42 -10.37 10.69
N ILE A 94 -14.11 -10.50 10.85
CA ILE A 94 -13.43 -11.81 10.92
C ILE A 94 -13.97 -12.65 12.09
N GLN A 95 -14.21 -12.04 13.26
CA GLN A 95 -14.76 -12.74 14.43
C GLN A 95 -16.21 -13.20 14.26
N ARG A 96 -16.94 -12.64 13.30
CA ARG A 96 -18.34 -13.01 12.98
C ARG A 96 -18.45 -14.04 11.86
N SER A 97 -17.35 -14.28 11.14
CA SER A 97 -17.31 -15.35 10.15
C SER A 97 -17.19 -16.70 10.87
N PRO A 98 -18.02 -17.69 10.52
CA PRO A 98 -17.98 -19.02 11.11
C PRO A 98 -16.68 -19.78 10.80
#